data_AF-A0A7C7FXG2-F1
#
_entry.id   AF-A0A7C7FXG2-F1
#
_cell.length_a   1.000
_cell.length_b   1.000
_cell.length_c   1.000
_cell.angle_alpha   90.00
_cell.angle_beta   90.00
_cell.angle_gamma   90.00
#
_symmetry.space_group_name_H-M   'P 1'
#
loop_
_entity.id
_entity.type
_entity.pdbx_description
1 polymer ?
#
loop_
_entity_poly.entity_id
_entity_poly.type
_entity_poly.pdbx_seq_one_letter_code
_entity_poly.pdbx_strand_id
1 'polypeptide(L)' 'MSRKKANRSQDPWRDDALEAVRTLRSGGVIVHATDTVWGIACDATNEEAVAKL' A
#
# COMPACT_ATOMS: atom_id res chain seq x y z
N MET A 1 11.02 5.40 -34.49
CA MET A 1 10.00 4.55 -33.83
C MET A 1 9.80 5.03 -32.39
N SER A 2 8.79 5.87 -32.18
CA SER A 2 8.49 6.46 -30.87
C SER A 2 7.90 5.37 -29.96
N ARG A 3 8.58 5.05 -28.86
CA ARG A 3 8.01 4.23 -27.78
C ARG A 3 6.82 5.02 -27.23
N LYS A 4 5.59 4.64 -27.62
CA LYS A 4 4.37 5.12 -26.98
C LYS A 4 4.53 4.84 -25.47
N LYS A 5 4.72 5.89 -24.67
CA LYS A 5 4.57 5.82 -23.21
C LYS A 5 3.13 5.35 -22.98
N ALA A 6 2.96 4.08 -22.65
CA ALA A 6 1.65 3.56 -22.27
C ALA A 6 1.14 4.45 -21.13
N ASN A 7 -0.04 5.02 -21.33
CA ASN A 7 -0.71 5.85 -20.36
C ASN A 7 -1.10 4.96 -19.17
N ARG A 8 -0.18 4.78 -18.20
CA ARG A 8 -0.32 4.00 -16.94
C ARG A 8 -1.34 4.63 -15.97
N SER A 9 -2.32 5.34 -16.49
CA SER A 9 -3.20 6.21 -15.70
C SER A 9 -4.46 5.52 -15.20
N GLN A 10 -4.67 4.22 -15.48
CA GLN A 10 -5.92 3.54 -15.13
C GLN A 10 -5.71 2.06 -14.78
N ASP A 11 -4.69 1.74 -13.98
CA ASP A 11 -4.66 0.41 -13.36
C ASP A 11 -5.77 0.35 -12.30
N PRO A 12 -6.71 -0.63 -12.34
CA PRO A 12 -7.87 -0.66 -11.45
C PRO A 12 -7.55 -0.63 -9.95
N TRP A 13 -6.36 -1.08 -9.56
CA TRP A 13 -5.88 -1.15 -8.17
C TRP A 13 -5.18 0.13 -7.68
N ARG A 14 -4.95 1.10 -8.57
CA ARG A 14 -4.07 2.25 -8.31
C ARG A 14 -4.54 3.08 -7.12
N ASP A 15 -5.84 3.34 -7.04
CA ASP A 15 -6.39 4.20 -6.00
C ASP A 15 -6.36 3.49 -4.63
N ASP A 16 -6.64 2.19 -4.60
CA ASP A 16 -6.50 1.35 -3.40
C ASP A 16 -5.06 1.32 -2.89
N ALA A 17 -4.09 1.15 -3.79
CA ALA A 17 -2.67 1.18 -3.43
C ALA A 17 -2.24 2.56 -2.89
N LEU A 18 -2.74 3.64 -3.48
CA LEU A 18 -2.46 4.99 -2.97
C LEU A 18 -3.09 5.23 -1.60
N GLU A 19 -4.29 4.71 -1.34
CA GLU A 19 -4.93 4.79 -0.03
C GLU A 19 -4.19 3.97 1.02
N ALA A 20 -3.74 2.76 0.68
CA ALA A 20 -2.90 1.95 1.56
C ALA A 20 -1.61 2.69 1.96
N VAL A 21 -0.93 3.32 0.98
CA VAL A 21 0.27 4.13 1.26
C VAL A 21 -0.04 5.34 2.14
N ARG A 22 -1.16 6.04 1.90
CA ARG A 22 -1.61 7.15 2.75
C ARG A 22 -1.84 6.69 4.20
N THR A 23 -2.51 5.55 4.37
CA THR A 23 -2.80 4.95 5.67
C THR A 23 -1.52 4.56 6.42
N LEU A 24 -0.57 3.89 5.76
CA LEU A 24 0.69 3.50 6.39
C LEU A 24 1.49 4.74 6.84
N ARG A 25 1.57 5.77 5.98
CA ARG A 25 2.30 7.01 6.29
C ARG A 25 1.67 7.85 7.41
N SER A 26 0.35 7.76 7.60
CA SER A 26 -0.32 8.41 8.72
C SER A 26 -0.18 7.64 10.04
N GLY A 27 0.60 6.55 10.07
CA GLY A 27 0.76 5.68 11.22
C GLY A 27 -0.44 4.75 11.44
N GLY A 28 -1.25 4.53 10.40
CA GLY A 28 -2.34 3.57 10.39
C GLY A 28 -1.87 2.14 10.12
N VAL A 29 -2.85 1.23 10.07
CA VAL A 29 -2.66 -0.20 9.89
C VAL A 29 -3.56 -0.68 8.75
N ILE A 30 -3.07 -1.60 7.92
CA ILE A 30 -3.83 -2.20 6.82
C ILE A 30 -3.85 -3.72 6.93
N VAL A 31 -4.84 -4.35 6.30
CA VAL A 31 -4.83 -5.79 6.01
C VAL A 31 -4.28 -5.99 4.60
N HIS A 32 -3.38 -6.95 4.41
CA HIS A 32 -2.82 -7.30 3.10
C HIS A 32 -2.78 -8.82 2.90
N ALA A 33 -3.00 -9.26 1.66
CA ALA A 33 -2.88 -10.67 1.33
C ALA A 33 -1.39 -11.10 1.24
N THR A 34 -1.12 -12.35 1.61
CA THR A 34 0.15 -13.05 1.32
C THR A 34 -0.15 -14.36 0.59
N ASP A 35 0.89 -15.12 0.27
CA ASP A 35 0.78 -16.45 -0.32
C ASP A 35 0.12 -17.50 0.61
N THR A 36 0.13 -17.25 1.92
CA THR A 36 -0.34 -18.21 2.93
C THR A 36 -1.59 -17.73 3.67
N VAL A 37 -1.56 -16.50 4.20
CA VAL A 37 -2.63 -15.93 5.03
C VAL A 37 -2.84 -14.44 4.78
N TRP A 38 -3.86 -13.87 5.40
CA TRP A 38 -4.00 -12.42 5.50
C TRP A 38 -3.10 -11.90 6.62
N GLY A 39 -2.27 -10.91 6.30
CA GLY A 39 -1.40 -10.21 7.25
C GLY A 39 -1.96 -8.83 7.62
N ILE A 40 -1.62 -8.38 8.83
CA ILE A 40 -1.86 -7.01 9.28
C ILE A 40 -0.51 -6.28 9.22
N ALA A 41 -0.45 -5.13 8.55
CA ALA A 41 0.79 -4.39 8.32
C ALA A 41 0.69 -2.92 8.73
N CYS A 42 1.81 -2.37 9.21
CA CYS A 42 1.99 -0.95 9.54
C CYS A 42 3.33 -0.44 8.98
N ASP A 43 3.61 0.86 9.11
CA ASP A 43 4.95 1.40 8.84
C ASP A 43 5.93 0.95 9.93
N ALA A 44 6.84 0.05 9.59
CA ALA A 44 7.81 -0.53 10.51
C ALA A 44 8.83 0.48 11.06
N THR A 45 8.93 1.68 10.48
CA THR A 45 9.80 2.77 10.98
C THR A 45 9.09 3.73 11.92
N ASN A 46 7.78 3.57 12.11
CA ASN A 46 6.97 4.37 13.02
C ASN A 46 6.61 3.55 14.28
N GLU A 47 7.27 3.86 15.40
CA GLU A 47 7.07 3.15 16.67
C GLU A 47 5.61 3.19 17.16
N GLU A 48 4.90 4.30 16.96
CA GLU A 48 3.49 4.42 17.34
C GLU A 48 2.58 3.52 16.49
N ALA A 49 2.93 3.30 15.23
CA ALA A 49 2.20 2.40 14.34
C ALA A 49 2.46 0.94 14.71
N VAL A 50 3.71 0.60 15.02
CA VAL A 50 4.11 -0.74 15.50
C VAL A 50 3.41 -1.08 16.82
N ALA A 51 3.28 -0.13 17.74
CA ALA A 51 2.60 -0.35 19.01
C ALA A 51 1.08 -0.65 18.89
N LYS A 52 0.49 -0.46 17.71
CA LYS A 52 -0.92 -0.80 17.44
C LYS A 52 -1.11 -2.26 16.98
N LEU A 53 -0.03 -2.97 16.67
CA LEU A 53 -0.03 -4.39 16.27
C LEU A 53 0.16 -5.29 17.49
#